data_AF-A0A955FQG1-F1
#
_entry.id   AF-A0A955FQG1-F1
#
_cell.length_a   1.000
_cell.length_b   1.000
_cell.length_c   1.000
_cell.angle_alpha   90.00
_cell.angle_beta   90.00
_cell.angle_gamma   90.00
#
_symmetry.space_group_name_H-M   'P 1'
#
loop_
_entity.id
_entity.type
_entity.pdbx_description
1 polymer ?
#
loop_
_entity_poly.entity_id
_entity_poly.type
_entity_poly.pdbx_seq_one_letter_code
_entity_poly.pdbx_strand_id
1 'polypeptide(L)'
;NYERRNKSGVIELAGRDWESTQSKLGEVAQIAWYVNLLTEDNLPSYHHEIATKFSRDGAWGTWVHRWTAEENRHSVAMREFAHVTRAIDPVDLEDTRMHHMSHGYDSSDKTPLGAIAYVTMQELATRIAHRNTGIICKNEGNVLADQLLARISADENLHMIFYRDLGKAALDLIPNQMMRVITNEVTSFKMPGDTIPNFKQHAKKIAKAGIYDLDLHVTEVLEPTFKKWNIFDREDLTGDGAAARDELGNVLEFLKVAARNFAERNAGEKAATNDAR
;
A
#
# COMPACT_ATOMS: atom_id res chain seq x y z
N ASN A 1 16.44 -8.86 -42.47
CA ASN A 1 16.84 -10.10 -41.76
C ASN A 1 16.55 -10.01 -40.26
N TYR A 2 15.30 -9.79 -39.85
CA TYR A 2 14.93 -9.61 -38.42
C TYR A 2 13.64 -10.33 -38.04
N GLU A 3 13.33 -11.47 -38.69
CA GLU A 3 12.25 -12.34 -38.23
C GLU A 3 12.72 -13.78 -38.31
N ARG A 4 13.12 -14.34 -37.17
CA ARG A 4 13.06 -15.79 -36.97
C ARG A 4 11.76 -16.04 -36.23
N ARG A 5 10.82 -16.72 -36.88
CA ARG A 5 9.64 -17.27 -36.21
C ARG A 5 10.03 -18.66 -35.72
N ASN A 6 9.80 -18.92 -34.43
CA ASN A 6 9.94 -20.28 -33.90
C ASN A 6 8.72 -21.14 -34.27
N LYS A 7 8.76 -22.42 -33.90
CA LYS A 7 7.72 -23.41 -34.27
C LYS A 7 6.32 -23.08 -33.72
N SER A 8 6.19 -22.16 -32.77
CA SER A 8 4.92 -21.66 -32.23
C SER A 8 4.43 -20.36 -32.88
N GLY A 9 5.15 -19.81 -33.86
CA GLY A 9 4.74 -18.62 -34.60
C GLY A 9 5.01 -17.29 -33.89
N VAL A 10 5.78 -17.31 -32.80
CA VAL A 10 6.17 -16.10 -32.06
C VAL A 10 7.28 -15.38 -32.82
N ILE A 11 7.13 -14.05 -32.99
CA ILE A 11 8.19 -13.18 -33.52
C ILE A 11 9.24 -13.04 -32.42
N GLU A 12 10.38 -13.71 -32.58
CA GLU A 12 11.52 -13.50 -31.68
C GLU A 12 12.20 -12.19 -32.06
N LEU A 13 12.04 -11.18 -31.21
CA LEU A 13 12.96 -10.04 -31.20
C LEU A 13 14.34 -10.61 -30.83
N ALA A 14 15.41 -10.17 -31.51
CA ALA A 14 16.76 -10.73 -31.38
C ALA A 14 17.47 -10.35 -30.06
N GLY A 15 16.78 -10.54 -28.93
CA GLY A 15 17.25 -10.26 -27.57
C GLY A 15 17.58 -11.54 -26.81
N ARG A 16 17.70 -11.37 -25.49
CA ARG A 16 17.84 -12.47 -24.53
C ARG A 16 16.76 -12.34 -23.47
N ASP A 17 16.18 -13.46 -23.09
CA ASP A 17 15.18 -13.54 -22.03
C ASP A 17 15.75 -13.09 -20.68
N TRP A 18 14.84 -12.90 -19.74
CA TRP A 18 15.19 -12.58 -18.37
C TRP A 18 15.81 -13.79 -17.68
N GLU A 19 16.81 -13.53 -16.84
CA GLU A 19 17.39 -14.51 -15.93
C GLU A 19 17.62 -13.84 -14.59
N SER A 20 17.46 -14.58 -13.48
CA SER A 20 17.57 -14.03 -12.12
C SER A 20 18.91 -13.34 -11.82
N THR A 21 19.99 -13.76 -12.48
CA THR A 21 21.34 -13.18 -12.35
C THR A 21 21.45 -11.77 -12.96
N GLN A 22 20.48 -11.35 -13.78
CA GLN A 22 20.45 -10.05 -14.42
C GLN A 22 19.95 -8.95 -13.48
N SER A 23 19.11 -9.31 -12.49
CA SER A 23 18.62 -8.34 -11.52
C SER A 23 19.74 -7.81 -10.63
N LYS A 24 19.67 -6.51 -10.35
CA LYS A 24 20.54 -5.82 -9.39
C LYS A 24 19.85 -5.52 -8.07
N LEU A 25 18.57 -5.91 -7.94
CA LEU A 25 17.85 -5.86 -6.68
C LEU A 25 18.07 -7.17 -5.92
N GLY A 26 18.28 -7.10 -4.61
CA GLY A 26 18.25 -8.25 -3.73
C GLY A 26 16.85 -8.86 -3.65
N GLU A 27 16.76 -10.09 -3.13
CA GLU A 27 15.50 -10.84 -3.08
C GLU A 27 14.37 -10.04 -2.39
N VAL A 28 14.68 -9.39 -1.27
CA VAL A 28 13.71 -8.61 -0.51
C VAL A 28 13.23 -7.39 -1.31
N ALA A 29 14.15 -6.66 -1.95
CA ALA A 29 13.81 -5.50 -2.77
C ALA A 29 12.94 -5.89 -3.97
N GLN A 30 13.23 -7.03 -4.62
CA GLN A 30 12.39 -7.55 -5.70
C GLN A 30 10.98 -7.85 -5.21
N ILE A 31 10.84 -8.52 -4.06
CA ILE A 31 9.53 -8.88 -3.50
C ILE A 31 8.72 -7.64 -3.12
N ALA A 32 9.35 -6.65 -2.49
CA ALA A 32 8.66 -5.44 -2.09
C ALA A 32 8.24 -4.60 -3.30
N TRP A 33 9.13 -4.46 -4.29
CA TRP A 33 8.83 -3.80 -5.55
C TRP A 33 7.68 -4.49 -6.29
N TYR A 34 7.68 -5.82 -6.32
CA TYR A 34 6.64 -6.64 -6.94
C TYR A 34 5.26 -6.40 -6.29
N VAL A 35 5.18 -6.47 -4.96
CA VAL A 35 3.92 -6.23 -4.24
C VAL A 35 3.44 -4.80 -4.41
N ASN A 36 4.34 -3.82 -4.30
CA ASN A 36 3.99 -2.42 -4.49
C ASN A 36 3.46 -2.21 -5.92
N LEU A 37 4.17 -2.66 -6.95
CA LEU A 37 3.78 -2.48 -8.35
C LEU A 37 2.42 -3.14 -8.66
N LEU A 38 2.21 -4.37 -8.22
CA LEU A 38 0.93 -5.05 -8.44
C LEU A 38 -0.22 -4.34 -7.70
N THR A 39 0.05 -3.78 -6.52
CA THR A 39 -0.94 -2.97 -5.81
C THR A 39 -1.29 -1.73 -6.65
N GLU A 40 -0.30 -1.02 -7.21
CA GLU A 40 -0.52 0.14 -8.09
C GLU A 40 -1.26 -0.22 -9.40
N ASP A 41 -0.98 -1.39 -9.98
CA ASP A 41 -1.60 -1.82 -11.23
C ASP A 41 -3.12 -1.96 -11.14
N ASN A 42 -3.63 -2.28 -9.95
CA ASN A 42 -5.07 -2.49 -9.73
C ASN A 42 -5.87 -1.17 -9.64
N LEU A 43 -5.25 -0.04 -10.02
CA LEU A 43 -5.87 1.27 -10.17
C LEU A 43 -7.23 1.26 -10.87
N PRO A 44 -7.50 0.46 -11.92
CA PRO A 44 -8.84 0.41 -12.51
C PRO A 44 -9.94 0.05 -11.49
N SER A 45 -9.65 -0.87 -10.57
CA SER A 45 -10.56 -1.24 -9.49
C SER A 45 -10.69 -0.12 -8.46
N TYR A 46 -9.58 0.51 -8.07
CA TYR A 46 -9.62 1.61 -7.09
C TYR A 46 -10.33 2.84 -7.64
N HIS A 47 -10.11 3.19 -8.92
CA HIS A 47 -10.84 4.24 -9.61
C HIS A 47 -12.34 3.93 -9.62
N HIS A 48 -12.73 2.67 -9.89
CA HIS A 48 -14.13 2.27 -9.85
C HIS A 48 -14.73 2.51 -8.45
N GLU A 49 -14.08 2.04 -7.39
CA GLU A 49 -14.57 2.24 -6.02
C GLU A 49 -14.66 3.73 -5.65
N ILE A 50 -13.60 4.50 -5.88
CA ILE A 50 -13.59 5.93 -5.55
C ILE A 50 -14.63 6.70 -6.37
N ALA A 51 -14.74 6.44 -7.68
CA ALA A 51 -15.69 7.13 -8.54
C ALA A 51 -17.16 6.75 -8.26
N THR A 52 -17.42 5.57 -7.70
CA THR A 52 -18.78 5.13 -7.32
C THR A 52 -19.18 5.59 -5.92
N LYS A 53 -18.26 5.64 -4.96
CA LYS A 53 -18.54 6.17 -3.62
C LYS A 53 -18.60 7.70 -3.60
N PHE A 54 -17.81 8.37 -4.44
CA PHE A 54 -17.87 9.82 -4.61
C PHE A 54 -18.64 10.20 -5.88
N SER A 55 -18.66 11.48 -6.22
CA SER A 55 -19.25 11.96 -7.47
C SER A 55 -18.17 12.20 -8.52
N ARG A 56 -18.51 12.03 -9.80
CA ARG A 56 -17.67 12.46 -10.93
C ARG A 56 -17.91 13.91 -11.34
N ASP A 57 -18.71 14.65 -10.57
CA ASP A 57 -19.08 16.04 -10.82
C ASP A 57 -18.38 17.01 -9.85
N GLY A 58 -18.23 18.26 -10.29
CA GLY A 58 -17.71 19.35 -9.45
C GLY A 58 -16.32 19.10 -8.86
N ALA A 59 -16.15 19.46 -7.59
CA ALA A 59 -14.88 19.29 -6.87
C ALA A 59 -14.49 17.81 -6.72
N TRP A 60 -15.47 16.92 -6.50
CA TRP A 60 -15.24 15.49 -6.40
C TRP A 60 -14.73 14.93 -7.73
N GLY A 61 -15.40 15.22 -8.83
CA GLY A 61 -14.93 14.81 -10.16
C GLY A 61 -13.54 15.32 -10.50
N THR A 62 -13.23 16.56 -10.12
CA THR A 62 -11.89 17.14 -10.31
C THR A 62 -10.84 16.35 -9.54
N TRP A 63 -11.10 16.03 -8.26
CA TRP A 63 -10.19 15.21 -7.44
C TRP A 63 -10.05 13.80 -7.99
N VAL A 64 -11.16 13.08 -8.22
CA VAL A 64 -11.14 11.69 -8.69
C VAL A 64 -10.34 11.56 -9.97
N HIS A 65 -10.56 12.43 -10.96
CA HIS A 65 -9.81 12.39 -12.21
C HIS A 65 -8.32 12.74 -12.01
N ARG A 66 -8.00 13.70 -11.12
CA ARG A 66 -6.62 14.11 -10.87
C ARG A 66 -5.83 13.03 -10.14
N TRP A 67 -6.37 12.53 -9.03
CA TRP A 67 -5.82 11.45 -8.24
C TRP A 67 -5.55 10.22 -9.12
N THR A 68 -6.53 9.77 -9.90
CA THR A 68 -6.33 8.64 -10.82
C THR A 68 -5.23 8.89 -11.86
N ALA A 69 -5.10 10.11 -12.38
CA ALA A 69 -4.04 10.44 -13.33
C ALA A 69 -2.65 10.45 -12.68
N GLU A 70 -2.55 10.85 -11.41
CA GLU A 70 -1.32 10.81 -10.62
C GLU A 70 -0.94 9.37 -10.28
N GLU A 71 -1.87 8.58 -9.73
CA GLU A 71 -1.69 7.15 -9.42
C GLU A 71 -1.26 6.33 -10.63
N ASN A 72 -1.82 6.59 -11.82
CA ASN A 72 -1.43 5.86 -13.03
C ASN A 72 0.06 6.03 -13.36
N ARG A 73 0.69 7.13 -12.94
CA ARG A 73 2.13 7.33 -13.14
C ARG A 73 2.97 6.43 -12.24
N HIS A 74 2.46 5.99 -11.10
CA HIS A 74 3.18 5.16 -10.15
C HIS A 74 3.48 3.78 -10.76
N SER A 75 2.43 3.05 -11.18
CA SER A 75 2.57 1.74 -11.83
C SER A 75 3.39 1.81 -13.12
N VAL A 76 3.16 2.83 -13.95
CA VAL A 76 3.91 3.03 -15.22
C VAL A 76 5.41 3.19 -14.92
N ALA A 77 5.78 4.11 -14.04
CA ALA A 77 7.19 4.37 -13.73
C ALA A 77 7.87 3.13 -13.12
N MET A 78 7.19 2.46 -12.19
CA MET A 78 7.71 1.27 -11.53
C MET A 78 7.88 0.08 -12.49
N ARG A 79 6.91 -0.14 -13.39
CA ARG A 79 6.96 -1.20 -14.42
C ARG A 79 8.07 -0.94 -15.43
N GLU A 80 8.14 0.28 -15.95
CA GLU A 80 9.19 0.66 -16.92
C GLU A 80 10.58 0.47 -16.31
N PHE A 81 10.78 0.89 -15.06
CA PHE A 81 12.02 0.62 -14.35
C PHE A 81 12.30 -0.89 -14.26
N ALA A 82 11.33 -1.69 -13.81
CA ALA A 82 11.50 -3.13 -13.67
C ALA A 82 11.87 -3.82 -14.98
N HIS A 83 11.19 -3.46 -16.08
CA HIS A 83 11.42 -4.02 -17.41
C HIS A 83 12.79 -3.59 -17.99
N VAL A 84 13.11 -2.29 -17.95
CA VAL A 84 14.34 -1.76 -18.55
C VAL A 84 15.59 -2.25 -17.79
N THR A 85 15.51 -2.30 -16.47
CA THR A 85 16.63 -2.73 -15.62
C THR A 85 16.69 -4.24 -15.41
N ARG A 86 15.67 -4.97 -15.88
CA ARG A 86 15.51 -6.41 -15.65
C ARG A 86 15.49 -6.78 -14.17
N ALA A 87 14.94 -5.89 -13.34
CA ALA A 87 14.96 -6.04 -11.90
C ALA A 87 14.08 -7.20 -11.40
N ILE A 88 13.04 -7.56 -12.15
CA ILE A 88 12.05 -8.58 -11.82
C ILE A 88 11.77 -9.40 -13.08
N ASP A 89 11.41 -10.68 -12.92
CA ASP A 89 10.92 -11.53 -13.99
C ASP A 89 9.66 -10.91 -14.64
N PRO A 90 9.73 -10.46 -15.90
CA PRO A 90 8.60 -9.81 -16.56
C PRO A 90 7.47 -10.80 -16.88
N VAL A 91 7.75 -12.11 -17.01
CA VAL A 91 6.69 -13.10 -17.33
C VAL A 91 5.81 -13.33 -16.10
N ASP A 92 6.43 -13.66 -14.96
CA ASP A 92 5.70 -13.86 -13.70
C ASP A 92 4.95 -12.59 -13.26
N LEU A 93 5.57 -11.42 -13.43
CA LEU A 93 4.94 -10.13 -13.11
C LEU A 93 3.70 -9.86 -13.96
N GLU A 94 3.74 -10.12 -15.26
CA GLU A 94 2.61 -9.87 -16.16
C GLU A 94 1.48 -10.89 -15.97
N ASP A 95 1.81 -12.19 -15.81
CA ASP A 95 0.82 -13.22 -15.52
C ASP A 95 0.10 -12.93 -14.20
N THR A 96 0.85 -12.52 -13.17
CA THR A 96 0.28 -12.19 -11.87
C THR A 96 -0.51 -10.89 -11.91
N ARG A 97 -0.08 -9.89 -12.68
CA ARG A 97 -0.87 -8.68 -12.92
C ARG A 97 -2.22 -9.01 -13.53
N MET A 98 -2.24 -9.85 -14.56
CA MET A 98 -3.49 -10.24 -15.21
C MET A 98 -4.40 -10.99 -14.24
N HIS A 99 -3.86 -11.88 -13.40
CA HIS A 99 -4.64 -12.53 -12.34
C HIS A 99 -5.20 -11.50 -11.35
N HIS A 100 -4.36 -10.66 -10.77
CA HIS A 100 -4.74 -9.70 -9.73
C HIS A 100 -5.77 -8.68 -10.23
N MET A 101 -5.54 -8.06 -11.39
CA MET A 101 -6.46 -7.07 -11.97
C MET A 101 -7.78 -7.68 -12.44
N SER A 102 -7.78 -8.95 -12.89
CA SER A 102 -9.02 -9.63 -13.29
C SER A 102 -9.90 -10.02 -12.09
N HIS A 103 -9.30 -10.25 -10.92
CA HIS A 103 -10.05 -10.41 -9.68
C HIS A 103 -10.58 -9.07 -9.18
N GLY A 104 -9.80 -8.00 -9.37
CA GLY A 104 -10.15 -6.65 -8.96
C GLY A 104 -10.07 -6.43 -7.46
N TYR A 105 -10.66 -5.34 -7.02
CA TYR A 105 -10.81 -4.97 -5.61
C TYR A 105 -12.25 -4.52 -5.37
N ASP A 106 -12.83 -5.00 -4.27
CA ASP A 106 -14.19 -4.66 -3.83
C ASP A 106 -14.10 -4.03 -2.44
N SER A 107 -14.55 -2.78 -2.32
CA SER A 107 -14.55 -2.09 -1.03
C SER A 107 -15.70 -2.53 -0.11
N SER A 108 -16.54 -3.46 -0.58
CA SER A 108 -17.79 -3.91 0.02
C SER A 108 -18.78 -2.75 0.18
N ASP A 109 -19.62 -2.80 1.22
CA ASP A 109 -20.63 -1.77 1.49
C ASP A 109 -20.06 -0.51 2.15
N LYS A 110 -18.78 -0.17 1.92
CA LYS A 110 -18.18 1.05 2.46
C LYS A 110 -18.97 2.27 2.01
N THR A 111 -19.27 3.12 2.97
CA THR A 111 -19.87 4.44 2.73
C THR A 111 -18.80 5.42 2.23
N PRO A 112 -19.18 6.59 1.70
CA PRO A 112 -18.19 7.61 1.32
C PRO A 112 -17.29 8.05 2.48
N LEU A 113 -17.83 8.08 3.71
CA LEU A 113 -17.03 8.35 4.92
C LEU A 113 -16.05 7.21 5.21
N GLY A 114 -16.49 5.96 5.02
CA GLY A 114 -15.64 4.78 5.17
C GLY A 114 -14.49 4.79 4.16
N ALA A 115 -14.78 5.15 2.92
CA ALA A 115 -13.75 5.35 1.90
C ALA A 115 -12.75 6.45 2.29
N ILE A 116 -13.20 7.60 2.81
CA ILE A 116 -12.30 8.67 3.28
C ILE A 116 -11.37 8.16 4.39
N ALA A 117 -11.91 7.48 5.40
CA ALA A 117 -11.10 6.92 6.48
C ALA A 117 -10.12 5.89 5.94
N TYR A 118 -10.60 4.86 5.22
CA TYR A 118 -9.79 3.80 4.65
C TYR A 118 -8.63 4.34 3.80
N VAL A 119 -8.93 5.21 2.83
CA VAL A 119 -7.92 5.73 1.90
C VAL A 119 -6.91 6.62 2.63
N THR A 120 -7.32 7.37 3.67
CA THR A 120 -6.35 8.11 4.52
C THR A 120 -5.27 7.18 5.09
N MET A 121 -5.67 6.03 5.65
CA MET A 121 -4.72 5.08 6.23
C MET A 121 -3.93 4.33 5.16
N GLN A 122 -4.58 3.98 4.05
CA GLN A 122 -3.95 3.22 2.97
C GLN A 122 -2.87 4.05 2.25
N GLU A 123 -3.12 5.33 1.95
CA GLU A 123 -2.15 6.26 1.33
C GLU A 123 -0.91 6.49 2.23
N LEU A 124 -1.11 6.53 3.54
CA LEU A 124 0.01 6.62 4.48
C LEU A 124 0.82 5.31 4.53
N ALA A 125 0.15 4.17 4.40
CA ALA A 125 0.79 2.86 4.36
C ALA A 125 1.64 2.68 3.09
N THR A 126 1.10 3.03 1.91
CA THR A 126 1.81 2.98 0.62
C THR A 126 2.99 3.95 0.60
N ARG A 127 2.82 5.17 1.12
CA ARG A 127 3.93 6.12 1.33
C ARG A 127 5.11 5.47 2.05
N ILE A 128 4.85 4.78 3.17
CA ILE A 128 5.87 4.12 3.99
C ILE A 128 6.49 2.94 3.22
N ALA A 129 5.66 2.09 2.63
CA ALA A 129 6.10 0.92 1.88
C ALA A 129 7.02 1.30 0.70
N HIS A 130 6.63 2.31 -0.09
CA HIS A 130 7.45 2.85 -1.19
C HIS A 130 8.76 3.44 -0.68
N ARG A 131 8.70 4.28 0.36
CA ARG A 131 9.90 4.92 0.91
C ARG A 131 10.91 3.90 1.41
N ASN A 132 10.47 2.92 2.19
CA ASN A 132 11.34 1.92 2.78
C ASN A 132 11.89 0.94 1.74
N THR A 133 11.08 0.59 0.73
CA THR A 133 11.56 -0.19 -0.43
C THR A 133 12.68 0.55 -1.15
N GLY A 134 12.52 1.86 -1.42
CA GLY A 134 13.55 2.69 -2.02
C GLY A 134 14.87 2.70 -1.22
N ILE A 135 14.79 2.86 0.10
CA ILE A 135 15.95 2.83 0.99
C ILE A 135 16.71 1.51 0.88
N ILE A 136 16.00 0.37 0.87
CA ILE A 136 16.64 -0.94 0.69
C ILE A 136 17.31 -1.05 -0.68
N CYS A 137 16.61 -0.66 -1.75
CA CYS A 137 17.21 -0.67 -3.09
C CYS A 137 18.51 0.17 -3.14
N LYS A 138 18.53 1.34 -2.49
CA LYS A 138 19.74 2.18 -2.40
C LYS A 138 20.84 1.52 -1.59
N ASN A 139 20.53 0.85 -0.48
CA ASN A 139 21.52 0.11 0.31
C ASN A 139 22.16 -1.04 -0.48
N GLU A 140 21.44 -1.57 -1.46
CA GLU A 140 21.93 -2.55 -2.45
C GLU A 140 22.66 -1.90 -3.64
N GLY A 141 22.84 -0.58 -3.64
CA GLY A 141 23.53 0.18 -4.69
C GLY A 141 22.64 0.78 -5.77
N ASN A 142 21.31 0.59 -5.72
CA ASN A 142 20.36 1.07 -6.72
C ASN A 142 19.78 2.44 -6.36
N VAL A 143 20.58 3.49 -6.50
CA VAL A 143 20.18 4.87 -6.16
C VAL A 143 18.99 5.36 -7.00
N LEU A 144 18.88 4.94 -8.27
CA LEU A 144 17.77 5.34 -9.15
C LEU A 144 16.42 4.79 -8.68
N ALA A 145 16.40 3.56 -8.13
CA ALA A 145 15.21 2.97 -7.55
C ALA A 145 14.72 3.77 -6.33
N ASP A 146 15.62 4.19 -5.45
CA ASP A 146 15.31 5.07 -4.30
C ASP A 146 14.73 6.41 -4.75
N GLN A 147 15.34 7.04 -5.75
CA GLN A 147 14.87 8.33 -6.27
C GLN A 147 13.47 8.22 -6.89
N LEU A 148 13.20 7.14 -7.63
CA LEU A 148 11.89 6.87 -8.21
C LEU A 148 10.83 6.68 -7.12
N LEU A 149 11.08 5.77 -6.18
CA LEU A 149 10.12 5.48 -5.11
C LEU A 149 9.96 6.63 -4.12
N ALA A 150 10.98 7.48 -3.95
CA ALA A 150 10.86 8.71 -3.18
C ALA A 150 9.93 9.75 -3.83
N ARG A 151 9.82 9.76 -5.17
CA ARG A 151 8.86 10.61 -5.89
C ARG A 151 7.43 10.10 -5.71
N ILE A 152 7.23 8.79 -5.90
CA ILE A 152 5.93 8.16 -5.66
C ILE A 152 5.49 8.41 -4.22
N SER A 153 6.35 8.09 -3.23
CA SER A 153 6.08 8.37 -1.81
C SER A 153 5.74 9.83 -1.49
N ALA A 154 6.24 10.79 -2.27
CA ALA A 154 5.87 12.19 -2.12
C ALA A 154 4.44 12.48 -2.62
N ASP A 155 4.01 11.84 -3.70
CA ASP A 155 2.65 11.93 -4.23
C ASP A 155 1.66 11.26 -3.25
N GLU A 156 1.94 10.05 -2.75
CA GLU A 156 1.16 9.36 -1.69
C GLU A 156 0.97 10.24 -0.44
N ASN A 157 2.01 10.99 -0.05
CA ASN A 157 1.92 11.91 1.07
C ASN A 157 0.94 13.07 0.82
N LEU A 158 0.89 13.59 -0.41
CA LEU A 158 -0.06 14.63 -0.79
C LEU A 158 -1.49 14.09 -0.82
N HIS A 159 -1.68 12.88 -1.36
CA HIS A 159 -2.97 12.19 -1.37
C HIS A 159 -3.47 11.92 0.05
N MET A 160 -2.60 11.37 0.92
CA MET A 160 -2.90 11.18 2.34
C MET A 160 -3.33 12.49 3.01
N ILE A 161 -2.61 13.59 2.79
CA ILE A 161 -2.95 14.89 3.36
C ILE A 161 -4.36 15.32 2.92
N PHE A 162 -4.69 15.14 1.65
CA PHE A 162 -6.01 15.45 1.11
C PHE A 162 -7.12 14.66 1.82
N TYR A 163 -7.02 13.33 1.84
CA TYR A 163 -8.05 12.48 2.49
C TYR A 163 -8.12 12.68 4.00
N ARG A 164 -6.98 12.90 4.65
CA ARG A 164 -6.93 13.20 6.08
C ARG A 164 -7.65 14.50 6.41
N ASP A 165 -7.48 15.54 5.60
CA ASP A 165 -8.14 16.83 5.84
C ASP A 165 -9.65 16.73 5.55
N LEU A 166 -10.08 15.90 4.60
CA LEU A 166 -11.50 15.52 4.44
C LEU A 166 -12.05 14.79 5.66
N GLY A 167 -11.30 13.82 6.20
CA GLY A 167 -11.69 13.09 7.41
C GLY A 167 -11.82 14.01 8.63
N LYS A 168 -10.94 15.01 8.74
CA LYS A 168 -11.05 16.05 9.77
C LYS A 168 -12.32 16.89 9.59
N ALA A 169 -12.59 17.36 8.37
CA ALA A 169 -13.79 18.14 8.09
C ALA A 169 -15.07 17.32 8.38
N ALA A 170 -15.07 16.02 8.08
CA ALA A 170 -16.17 15.12 8.41
C ALA A 170 -16.36 14.96 9.93
N LEU A 171 -15.27 14.81 10.70
CA LEU A 171 -15.34 14.80 12.17
C LEU A 171 -15.91 16.11 12.73
N ASP A 172 -15.56 17.26 12.16
CA ASP A 172 -16.05 18.55 12.64
C ASP A 172 -17.53 18.80 12.28
N LEU A 173 -18.04 18.14 11.24
CA LEU A 173 -19.43 18.29 10.78
C LEU A 173 -20.38 17.26 11.43
N ILE A 174 -19.96 15.99 11.50
CA ILE A 174 -20.76 14.85 11.95
C ILE A 174 -19.91 13.92 12.84
N PRO A 175 -19.44 14.42 14.02
CA PRO A 175 -18.40 13.77 14.82
C PRO A 175 -18.73 12.33 15.19
N ASN A 176 -19.96 12.07 15.65
CA ASN A 176 -20.36 10.73 16.08
C ASN A 176 -20.36 9.71 14.94
N GLN A 177 -20.89 10.10 13.78
CA GLN A 177 -20.95 9.21 12.62
C GLN A 177 -19.55 8.93 12.08
N MET A 178 -18.73 9.96 11.94
CA MET A 178 -17.37 9.80 11.43
C MET A 178 -16.50 9.00 12.40
N MET A 179 -16.65 9.19 13.72
CA MET A 179 -15.96 8.41 14.73
C MET A 179 -16.29 6.91 14.63
N ARG A 180 -17.58 6.55 14.52
CA ARG A 180 -18.00 5.15 14.31
C ARG A 180 -17.37 4.56 13.05
N VAL A 181 -17.37 5.31 11.96
CA VAL A 181 -16.78 4.87 10.69
C VAL A 181 -15.28 4.62 10.85
N ILE A 182 -14.53 5.53 11.47
CA ILE A 182 -13.09 5.37 11.71
C ILE A 182 -12.82 4.09 12.52
N THR A 183 -13.58 3.85 13.59
CA THR A 183 -13.43 2.64 14.40
C THR A 183 -13.67 1.38 13.57
N ASN A 184 -14.72 1.35 12.74
CA ASN A 184 -15.01 0.21 11.89
C ASN A 184 -13.90 -0.06 10.86
N GLU A 185 -13.39 0.99 10.21
CA GLU A 185 -12.33 0.85 9.21
C GLU A 185 -11.02 0.35 9.82
N VAL A 186 -10.68 0.79 11.03
CA VAL A 186 -9.48 0.34 11.74
C VAL A 186 -9.62 -1.11 12.20
N THR A 187 -10.78 -1.48 12.74
CA THR A 187 -11.05 -2.85 13.21
C THR A 187 -11.08 -3.87 12.07
N SER A 188 -11.51 -3.45 10.87
CA SER A 188 -11.68 -4.33 9.72
C SER A 188 -10.64 -4.12 8.61
N PHE A 189 -9.58 -3.36 8.89
CA PHE A 189 -8.61 -2.95 7.88
C PHE A 189 -7.98 -4.13 7.15
N LYS A 190 -7.96 -4.06 5.82
CA LYS A 190 -7.29 -5.01 4.93
C LYS A 190 -6.43 -4.26 3.92
N MET A 191 -5.21 -4.76 3.72
CA MET A 191 -4.36 -4.28 2.64
C MET A 191 -4.99 -4.63 1.29
N PRO A 192 -5.01 -3.71 0.30
CA PRO A 192 -5.66 -3.94 -0.99
C PRO A 192 -4.96 -5.00 -1.85
N GLY A 193 -3.68 -5.30 -1.56
CA GLY A 193 -2.93 -6.37 -2.22
C GLY A 193 -3.26 -7.79 -1.74
N ASP A 194 -4.29 -8.00 -0.91
CA ASP A 194 -4.59 -9.32 -0.35
C ASP A 194 -4.98 -10.39 -1.38
N THR A 195 -5.41 -9.97 -2.57
CA THR A 195 -5.70 -10.84 -3.72
C THR A 195 -4.46 -11.16 -4.58
N ILE A 196 -3.29 -10.60 -4.26
CA ILE A 196 -2.02 -10.96 -4.92
C ILE A 196 -1.67 -12.42 -4.55
N PRO A 197 -1.37 -13.29 -5.53
CA PRO A 197 -0.88 -14.64 -5.27
C PRO A 197 0.26 -14.66 -4.26
N ASN A 198 0.20 -15.59 -3.29
CA ASN A 198 1.20 -15.72 -2.21
C ASN A 198 1.40 -14.47 -1.34
N PHE A 199 0.46 -13.50 -1.33
CA PHE A 199 0.59 -12.23 -0.58
C PHE A 199 1.06 -12.40 0.86
N LYS A 200 0.52 -13.37 1.62
CA LYS A 200 0.92 -13.61 3.02
C LYS A 200 2.42 -13.95 3.17
N GLN A 201 2.99 -14.67 2.21
CA GLN A 201 4.41 -15.02 2.23
C GLN A 201 5.28 -13.80 1.90
N HIS A 202 4.87 -13.01 0.90
CA HIS A 202 5.53 -11.75 0.56
C HIS A 202 5.46 -10.75 1.71
N ALA A 203 4.28 -10.54 2.30
CA ALA A 203 4.07 -9.68 3.46
C ALA A 203 4.95 -10.09 4.66
N LYS A 204 5.14 -11.39 4.92
CA LYS A 204 6.06 -11.86 5.97
C LYS A 204 7.52 -11.47 5.68
N LYS A 205 7.98 -11.59 4.43
CA LYS A 205 9.34 -11.20 4.03
C LYS A 205 9.54 -9.68 4.10
N ILE A 206 8.56 -8.91 3.62
CA ILE A 206 8.51 -7.44 3.69
C ILE A 206 8.56 -6.97 5.15
N ALA A 207 7.77 -7.57 6.04
CA ALA A 207 7.76 -7.26 7.46
C ALA A 207 9.10 -7.57 8.13
N LYS A 208 9.68 -8.75 7.89
CA LYS A 208 10.99 -9.13 8.45
C LYS A 208 12.14 -8.21 8.01
N ALA A 209 12.00 -7.59 6.85
CA ALA A 209 12.94 -6.62 6.31
C ALA A 209 12.71 -5.19 6.82
N GLY A 210 11.66 -4.94 7.62
CA GLY A 210 11.34 -3.61 8.14
C GLY A 210 10.79 -2.66 7.08
N ILE A 211 10.22 -3.17 5.98
CA ILE A 211 9.63 -2.32 4.94
C ILE A 211 8.25 -1.84 5.37
N TYR A 212 7.42 -2.79 5.79
CA TYR A 212 6.09 -2.51 6.31
C TYR A 212 5.63 -3.69 7.19
N ASP A 213 5.25 -3.40 8.42
CA ASP A 213 4.74 -4.37 9.38
C ASP A 213 3.67 -3.73 10.27
N LEU A 214 3.16 -4.51 11.23
CA LEU A 214 2.11 -4.04 12.13
C LEU A 214 2.59 -2.90 13.07
N ASP A 215 3.86 -2.90 13.44
CA ASP A 215 4.40 -1.86 14.32
C ASP A 215 4.44 -0.52 13.58
N LEU A 216 4.95 -0.51 12.34
CA LEU A 216 4.91 0.65 11.46
C LEU A 216 3.47 1.07 11.16
N HIS A 217 2.55 0.14 10.93
CA HIS A 217 1.14 0.51 10.72
C HIS A 217 0.57 1.24 11.95
N VAL A 218 0.83 0.76 13.16
CA VAL A 218 0.35 1.43 14.37
C VAL A 218 1.01 2.80 14.55
N THR A 219 2.34 2.83 14.55
CA THR A 219 3.14 3.99 14.98
C THR A 219 3.26 5.09 13.91
N GLU A 220 3.26 4.71 12.63
CA GLU A 220 3.47 5.64 11.51
C GLU A 220 2.19 5.88 10.70
N VAL A 221 1.15 5.05 10.82
CA VAL A 221 -0.15 5.25 10.14
C VAL A 221 -1.25 5.66 11.12
N LEU A 222 -1.58 4.81 12.09
CA LEU A 222 -2.76 5.00 12.94
C LEU A 222 -2.57 6.15 13.94
N GLU A 223 -1.52 6.09 14.76
CA GLU A 223 -1.28 7.11 15.80
C GLU A 223 -1.14 8.53 15.25
N PRO A 224 -0.37 8.79 14.17
CA PRO A 224 -0.26 10.13 13.62
C PRO A 224 -1.58 10.64 13.05
N THR A 225 -2.37 9.77 12.43
CA THR A 225 -3.69 10.10 11.90
C THR A 225 -4.66 10.47 13.03
N PHE A 226 -4.74 9.63 14.07
CA PHE A 226 -5.62 9.90 15.22
C PHE A 226 -5.21 11.15 15.99
N LYS A 227 -3.91 11.39 16.13
CA LYS A 227 -3.38 12.63 16.70
C LYS A 227 -3.80 13.85 15.88
N LYS A 228 -3.70 13.78 14.55
CA LYS A 228 -4.07 14.90 13.67
C LYS A 228 -5.57 15.18 13.66
N TRP A 229 -6.39 14.16 13.86
CA TRP A 229 -7.84 14.23 14.04
C TRP A 229 -8.29 14.53 15.47
N ASN A 230 -7.35 14.60 16.41
CA ASN A 230 -7.59 14.83 17.84
C ASN A 230 -8.54 13.82 18.48
N ILE A 231 -8.60 12.58 17.97
CA ILE A 231 -9.68 11.60 18.26
C ILE A 231 -9.93 11.40 19.76
N PHE A 232 -8.87 11.21 20.55
CA PHE A 232 -9.00 10.86 21.96
C PHE A 232 -9.30 12.06 22.87
N ASP A 233 -9.04 13.27 22.40
CA ASP A 233 -9.25 14.51 23.14
C ASP A 233 -10.48 15.30 22.64
N ARG A 234 -11.32 14.68 21.78
CA ARG A 234 -12.60 15.27 21.35
C ARG A 234 -13.62 15.24 22.48
N GLU A 235 -14.19 16.40 22.78
CA GLU A 235 -15.27 16.59 23.77
C GLU A 235 -16.67 16.64 23.14
N ASP A 236 -16.76 16.63 21.81
CA ASP A 236 -18.00 16.74 21.04
C ASP A 236 -18.61 15.38 20.63
N LEU A 237 -18.05 14.28 21.12
CA LEU A 237 -18.54 12.92 20.92
C LEU A 237 -19.57 12.55 22.00
N THR A 238 -20.69 11.99 21.58
CA THR A 238 -21.81 11.57 22.43
C THR A 238 -22.40 10.25 21.95
N GLY A 239 -23.09 9.53 22.85
CA GLY A 239 -23.76 8.27 22.51
C GLY A 239 -22.83 7.26 21.82
N ASP A 240 -23.20 6.81 20.62
CA ASP A 240 -22.41 5.85 19.84
C ASP A 240 -21.01 6.37 19.47
N GLY A 241 -20.84 7.68 19.22
CA GLY A 241 -19.52 8.22 18.89
C GLY A 241 -18.53 8.14 20.04
N ALA A 242 -18.99 8.41 21.27
CA ALA A 242 -18.16 8.25 22.46
C ALA A 242 -17.80 6.76 22.69
N ALA A 243 -18.76 5.86 22.53
CA ALA A 243 -18.53 4.42 22.61
C ALA A 243 -17.53 3.93 21.53
N ALA A 244 -17.65 4.44 20.30
CA ALA A 244 -16.75 4.12 19.20
C ALA A 244 -15.31 4.57 19.46
N ARG A 245 -15.11 5.73 20.09
CA ARG A 245 -13.78 6.22 20.51
C ARG A 245 -13.15 5.28 21.54
N ASP A 246 -13.92 4.87 22.53
CA ASP A 246 -13.41 3.98 23.58
C ASP A 246 -13.10 2.58 23.01
N GLU A 247 -13.93 2.07 22.10
CA GLU A 247 -13.65 0.86 21.31
C GLU A 247 -12.36 1.00 20.50
N LEU A 248 -12.18 2.11 19.77
CA LEU A 248 -10.97 2.35 19.00
C LEU A 248 -9.72 2.38 19.89
N GLY A 249 -9.81 2.95 21.10
CA GLY A 249 -8.74 2.94 22.09
C GLY A 249 -8.33 1.52 22.48
N ASN A 250 -9.31 0.64 22.73
CA ASN A 250 -9.05 -0.76 23.04
C ASN A 250 -8.43 -1.52 21.86
N VAL A 251 -8.92 -1.28 20.63
CA VAL A 251 -8.35 -1.86 19.41
C VAL A 251 -6.91 -1.42 19.23
N LEU A 252 -6.63 -0.12 19.40
CA LEU A 252 -5.27 0.42 19.27
C LEU A 252 -4.31 -0.20 20.28
N GLU A 253 -4.72 -0.36 21.55
CA GLU A 253 -3.87 -1.02 22.55
C GLU A 253 -3.64 -2.50 22.23
N PHE A 254 -4.69 -3.21 21.77
CA PHE A 254 -4.55 -4.58 21.30
C PHE A 254 -3.53 -4.70 20.16
N LEU A 255 -3.60 -3.80 19.16
CA LEU A 255 -2.66 -3.78 18.04
C LEU A 255 -1.22 -3.49 18.50
N LYS A 256 -1.04 -2.58 19.47
CA LYS A 256 0.28 -2.29 20.08
C LYS A 256 0.86 -3.50 20.79
N VAL A 257 0.06 -4.25 21.55
CA VAL A 257 0.49 -5.49 22.20
C VAL A 257 0.87 -6.53 21.14
N ALA A 258 0.04 -6.68 20.09
CA ALA A 258 0.32 -7.61 19.00
C ALA A 258 1.62 -7.27 18.24
N ALA A 259 1.86 -5.99 17.97
CA ALA A 259 3.08 -5.48 17.34
C ALA A 259 4.33 -5.80 18.18
N ARG A 260 4.31 -5.49 19.48
CA ARG A 260 5.40 -5.82 20.42
C ARG A 260 5.70 -7.31 20.45
N ASN A 261 4.68 -8.15 20.61
CA ASN A 261 4.83 -9.61 20.64
C ASN A 261 5.39 -10.17 19.31
N PHE A 262 5.11 -9.52 18.18
CA PHE A 262 5.69 -9.90 16.89
C PHE A 262 7.17 -9.49 16.79
N ALA A 263 7.51 -8.27 17.23
CA ALA A 263 8.89 -7.78 17.25
C ALA A 263 9.80 -8.66 18.14
N GLU A 264 9.33 -9.02 19.34
CA GLU A 264 10.06 -9.89 20.28
C GLU A 264 10.34 -11.28 19.68
N ARG A 265 9.34 -11.90 19.03
CA ARG A 265 9.51 -13.19 18.34
C ARG A 265 10.53 -13.12 17.21
N ASN A 266 10.48 -12.06 16.40
CA ASN A 266 11.45 -11.87 15.32
C ASN A 266 12.88 -11.63 15.84
N ALA A 267 13.02 -10.90 16.95
CA ALA A 267 14.31 -10.71 17.60
C ALA A 267 14.89 -12.04 18.13
N GLY A 268 14.05 -12.87 18.76
CA GLY A 268 14.43 -14.21 19.22
C GLY A 268 14.85 -15.15 18.09
N GLU A 269 14.13 -15.15 16.96
CA GLU A 269 14.51 -15.93 15.76
C GLU A 269 15.87 -15.49 15.20
N LYS A 270 16.13 -14.18 15.13
CA LYS A 270 17.42 -13.64 14.66
C LYS A 270 18.57 -14.02 15.60
N ALA A 271 18.36 -13.94 16.91
CA ALA A 271 19.35 -14.34 17.90
C ALA A 271 19.69 -15.84 17.81
N ALA A 272 18.67 -16.70 17.73
CA ALA A 272 18.87 -18.16 17.60
C ALA A 272 19.57 -18.55 16.28
N THR A 273 19.33 -17.82 15.19
CA THR A 273 20.00 -18.07 13.90
C THR A 273 21.47 -17.64 13.93
N ASN A 274 21.80 -16.59 14.68
CA ASN A 274 23.17 -16.13 14.85
C ASN A 274 23.98 -17.03 15.79
N ASP A 275 23.36 -17.59 16.83
CA ASP A 275 24.00 -18.54 17.75
C ASP A 275 24.26 -19.92 17.10
N ALA A 276 23.55 -20.24 16.01
CA ALA A 276 23.68 -21.49 15.26
C ALA A 276 24.69 -21.44 14.09
N ARG A 277 25.35 -20.29 13.86
CA ARG A 277 26.37 -20.06 12.82
C ARG A 277 27.75 -19.89 13.42
#